data_AF-A0AAD5AN20-F1
#
_entry.id   AF-A0AAD5AN20-F1
#
_cell.length_a   1.000
_cell.length_b   1.000
_cell.length_c   1.000
_cell.angle_alpha   90.00
_cell.angle_beta   90.00
_cell.angle_gamma   90.00
#
_symmetry.space_group_name_H-M   'P 1'
#
loop_
_entity.id
_entity.type
_entity.pdbx_description
1 polymer ?
#
loop_
_entity_poly.entity_id
_entity_poly.type
_entity_poly.pdbx_seq_one_letter_code
_entity_poly.pdbx_strand_id
1 'polypeptide(L)' 'MAGHDSGTHHQFTGIAKYFNSYTITGRRNCVLATYAGIATLILFFKLKPKKKAVTAS' A
#
# COMPACT_ATOMS: atom_id res chain seq x y z
N MET A 1 8.87 32.03 -1.52
CA MET A 1 9.13 31.58 -0.15
C MET A 1 10.56 31.08 -0.07
N ALA A 2 11.47 31.95 0.39
CA ALA A 2 12.81 31.56 0.76
C ALA A 2 12.73 30.94 2.15
N GLY A 3 13.00 29.64 2.24
CA GLY A 3 12.95 28.88 3.48
C GLY A 3 13.91 27.70 3.34
N HIS A 4 14.96 27.74 4.14
CA HIS A 4 16.01 26.74 4.24
C HIS A 4 15.45 25.45 4.87
N ASP A 5 14.67 24.67 4.12
CA ASP A 5 14.21 23.33 4.53
C ASP A 5 15.26 22.25 4.20
N SER A 6 16.54 22.60 4.37
CA SER A 6 17.66 21.64 4.30
C SER A 6 17.74 20.75 5.55
N GLY A 7 16.79 20.87 6.47
CA GLY A 7 16.57 19.93 7.57
C GLY A 7 15.74 18.75 7.10
N THR A 8 16.37 17.59 6.91
CA THR A 8 15.77 16.29 6.56
C THR A 8 15.52 16.01 5.07
N HIS A 9 16.50 16.31 4.20
CA HIS A 9 16.58 15.62 2.92
C HIS A 9 16.92 14.15 3.14
N HIS A 10 15.94 13.35 3.58
CA HIS A 10 16.11 11.90 3.67
C HIS A 10 16.36 11.38 2.26
N GLN A 11 17.63 11.12 1.94
CA GLN A 11 18.06 10.60 0.65
C GLN A 11 17.75 9.11 0.58
N PHE A 12 16.48 8.75 0.74
CA PHE A 12 16.03 7.38 0.63
C PHE A 12 16.25 6.89 -0.81
N THR A 13 16.78 5.68 -0.92
CA THR A 13 17.04 5.01 -2.19
C THR A 13 16.12 3.80 -2.35
N GLY A 14 16.02 3.27 -3.57
CA GLY A 14 15.21 2.09 -3.87
C GLY A 14 13.73 2.25 -3.48
N ILE A 15 13.17 1.21 -2.86
CA ILE A 15 11.74 1.15 -2.46
C ILE A 15 11.43 2.18 -1.37
N ALA A 16 12.37 2.42 -0.43
CA ALA A 16 12.19 3.37 0.66
C ALA A 16 11.99 4.81 0.16
N LYS A 17 12.50 5.14 -1.04
CA LYS A 17 12.24 6.43 -1.69
C LYS A 17 10.76 6.68 -1.94
N TYR A 18 10.03 5.63 -2.29
CA TYR A 18 8.61 5.70 -2.65
C TYR A 18 7.68 5.27 -1.53
N PHE A 19 8.15 4.49 -0.56
CA PHE A 19 7.38 4.00 0.58
C PHE A 19 8.11 4.37 1.87
N ASN A 20 7.77 5.52 2.43
CA ASN A 20 8.29 6.01 3.70
C ASN A 20 7.27 6.92 4.39
N SER A 21 7.42 7.14 5.69
CA SER A 21 6.49 7.98 6.47
C SER A 21 6.85 9.47 6.48
N TYR A 22 8.05 9.82 6.00
CA TYR A 22 8.64 11.15 6.19
C TYR A 22 8.28 12.13 5.07
N THR A 23 8.22 11.67 3.83
CA THR A 23 7.92 12.50 2.65
C THR A 23 6.44 12.43 2.28
N ILE A 24 5.92 13.50 1.66
CA ILE A 24 4.54 13.55 1.16
C ILE A 24 4.29 12.43 0.14
N THR A 25 5.23 12.22 -0.78
CA THR A 25 5.17 11.14 -1.78
C THR A 25 5.16 9.75 -1.13
N GLY A 26 6.04 9.53 -0.15
CA GLY A 26 6.13 8.29 0.61
C GLY A 26 4.81 7.94 1.31
N ARG A 27 4.26 8.91 2.05
CA ARG A 27 2.99 8.73 2.79
C ARG A 27 1.83 8.42 1.85
N ARG A 28 1.72 9.17 0.75
CA ARG A 28 0.67 8.95 -0.26
C ARG A 28 0.73 7.53 -0.83
N ASN A 29 1.91 7.07 -1.23
CA ASN A 29 2.07 5.74 -1.82
C ASN A 29 1.76 4.63 -0.82
N CYS A 30 2.17 4.80 0.45
CA CYS A 30 1.85 3.85 1.50
C CYS A 30 0.33 3.70 1.68
N VAL A 31 -0.40 4.82 1.76
CA VAL A 31 -1.87 4.84 1.83
C VAL A 31 -2.52 4.19 0.60
N LEU A 32 -2.04 4.53 -0.61
CA LEU A 32 -2.55 3.92 -1.83
C LEU A 32 -2.32 2.41 -1.87
N ALA A 33 -1.14 1.94 -1.45
CA ALA A 33 -0.83 0.52 -1.38
C ALA A 33 -1.72 -0.21 -0.36
N THR A 34 -2.01 0.42 0.78
CA THR A 34 -2.95 -0.15 1.76
C THR A 34 -4.35 -0.30 1.16
N TYR A 35 -4.88 0.75 0.52
CA TYR A 35 -6.20 0.66 -0.11
C TYR A 35 -6.26 -0.35 -1.24
N ALA A 36 -5.23 -0.38 -2.10
CA ALA A 36 -5.12 -1.37 -3.16
C ALA A 36 -5.08 -2.79 -2.58
N GLY A 37 -4.27 -3.03 -1.54
CA GLY A 37 -4.17 -4.33 -0.88
C GLY A 37 -5.49 -4.81 -0.29
N ILE A 38 -6.21 -3.94 0.42
CA ILE A 38 -7.54 -4.27 0.96
C ILE A 38 -8.52 -4.57 -0.18
N ALA A 39 -8.56 -3.74 -1.23
CA ALA A 39 -9.44 -3.95 -2.37
C ALA A 39 -9.13 -5.28 -3.09
N THR A 40 -7.85 -5.62 -3.26
CA THR A 40 -7.42 -6.89 -3.84
C THR A 40 -7.83 -8.08 -2.98
N LEU A 41 -7.70 -7.99 -1.65
CA LEU A 41 -8.14 -9.05 -0.74
C LEU A 41 -9.66 -9.26 -0.84
N ILE A 42 -10.45 -8.19 -0.81
CA ILE A 42 -11.90 -8.26 -0.96
C ILE A 42 -12.26 -8.90 -2.31
N LEU A 43 -11.63 -8.44 -3.39
CA LEU A 43 -11.85 -9.00 -4.72
C LEU A 43 -11.48 -10.48 -4.79
N PHE A 44 -10.34 -10.87 -4.20
CA PHE A 44 -9.91 -12.25 -4.13
C PHE A 44 -10.94 -13.11 -3.40
N PHE A 45 -11.41 -12.71 -2.23
CA PHE A 45 -12.44 -13.49 -1.51
C PHE A 45 -13.80 -13.52 -2.21
N LYS A 46 -14.14 -12.46 -2.95
CA LYS A 46 -15.37 -12.41 -3.74
C LYS A 46 -15.30 -13.33 -4.96
N LEU A 47 -14.15 -13.40 -5.63
CA LEU A 47 -13.94 -14.23 -6.82
C LEU A 47 -13.52 -15.66 -6.48
N LYS A 48 -13.02 -15.93 -5.27
CA LYS A 48 -12.62 -17.27 -4.84
C LYS A 48 -13.84 -18.19 -4.93
N PRO A 49 -13.82 -19.21 -5.81
CA PRO A 49 -14.94 -20.11 -5.95
C PRO A 49 -15.17 -20.84 -4.62
N LYS A 50 -16.42 -20.82 -4.14
CA LYS A 50 -16.78 -21.62 -2.98
C LYS A 50 -16.65 -23.09 -3.39
N LYS A 51 -15.82 -23.84 -2.69
CA LYS A 51 -15.77 -25.30 -2.86
C LYS A 51 -17.21 -25.81 -2.67
N LYS A 52 -17.73 -26.59 -3.60
CA LYS A 52 -19.00 -27.30 -3.38
C LYS A 52 -18.80 -28.13 -2.12
N ALA A 53 -19.67 -27.93 -1.12
CA ALA A 53 -19.75 -28.89 -0.03
C ALA A 53 -19.98 -30.24 -0.70
N VAL A 54 -19.09 -31.20 -0.44
CA VAL A 54 -19.39 -32.60 -0.69
C VAL A 54 -20.52 -32.90 0.29
N THR A 55 -21.76 -32.72 -0.15
CA THR A 55 -22.94 -33.30 0.49
C THR A 55 -22.72 -34.80 0.44
N ALA A 56 -22.25 -35.36 1.54
CA ALA A 56 -22.35 -36.78 1.81
C ALA A 56 -23.82 -37.05 2.15
N SER A 57 -24.57 -37.56 1.18
CA SER A 57 -25.88 -38.23 1.36
C SER A 57 -26.13 -39.10 0.13
#